data_AF-X1HWQ5-F1
#
_entry.id   AF-X1HWQ5-F1
#
_cell.length_a   1.000
_cell.length_b   1.000
_cell.length_c   1.000
_cell.angle_alpha   90.00
_cell.angle_beta   90.00
_cell.angle_gamma   90.00
#
_symmetry.space_group_name_H-M   'P 1'
#
loop_
_entity.id
_entity.type
_entity.pdbx_description
1 polymer ?
#
loop_
_entity_poly.entity_id
_entity_poly.type
_entity_poly.pdbx_seq_one_letter_code
_entity_poly.pdbx_strand_id
1 'polypeptide(L)'
;MKEKTDAITNFLTKIQGYKQDITKLQFEKDNKETLLSRIKGEYNTQKEEIESKQRMRKQLEEELDGMVSQQEERAKGLEETNSKLTETEKRLVDLNDDLKNRQETLNDCKVVIDTLTRRLKEKGGVREIKERFDRRSQGLFRDNIKVASGYEAVVDICLGDILSFYLLDDYNPQDFDGLPEGRFGFINTRAVVKDKDSIEFAQGLSSILQFVQLKPSQDILERYINKYFLVDDFKQANELSGKYPECGFVTQNGILFK
;
A
#
# COMPACT_ATOMS: atom_id res chain seq x y z
N MET A 1 -94.23 -71.29 -63.31
CA MET A 1 -94.14 -70.98 -61.86
C MET A 1 -92.74 -71.24 -61.31
N LYS A 2 -92.12 -72.41 -61.52
CA LYS A 2 -90.74 -72.72 -61.09
C LYS A 2 -89.69 -71.67 -61.47
N GLU A 3 -89.62 -71.24 -62.74
CA GLU A 3 -88.61 -70.26 -63.21
C GLU A 3 -88.66 -68.89 -62.49
N LYS A 4 -89.86 -68.42 -62.13
CA LYS A 4 -90.01 -67.16 -61.37
C LYS A 4 -89.52 -67.33 -59.93
N THR A 5 -89.78 -68.49 -59.32
CA THR A 5 -89.31 -68.83 -57.98
C THR A 5 -87.78 -68.96 -57.93
N ASP A 6 -87.17 -69.57 -58.94
CA ASP A 6 -85.71 -69.71 -59.04
C ASP A 6 -85.03 -68.34 -59.24
N ALA A 7 -85.63 -67.45 -60.04
CA ALA A 7 -85.16 -66.08 -60.21
C ALA A 7 -85.23 -65.27 -58.90
N ILE A 8 -86.34 -65.35 -58.17
CA ILE A 8 -86.51 -64.68 -56.86
C ILE A 8 -85.49 -65.22 -55.85
N THR A 9 -85.28 -66.53 -55.82
CA THR A 9 -84.32 -67.17 -54.90
C THR A 9 -82.89 -66.70 -55.21
N ASN A 10 -82.49 -66.66 -56.49
CA ASN A 10 -81.20 -66.11 -56.90
C ASN A 10 -81.03 -64.63 -56.53
N PHE A 11 -82.08 -63.81 -56.64
CA PHE A 11 -82.04 -62.42 -56.21
C PHE A 11 -81.86 -62.29 -54.69
N LEU A 12 -82.57 -63.11 -53.91
CA LEU A 12 -82.42 -63.14 -52.44
C LEU A 12 -81.01 -63.55 -52.03
N THR A 13 -80.42 -64.56 -52.69
CA THR A 13 -79.02 -64.97 -52.44
C THR A 13 -78.04 -63.85 -52.75
N LYS A 14 -78.24 -63.11 -53.86
CA LYS A 14 -77.41 -61.93 -54.20
C LYS A 14 -77.56 -60.80 -53.19
N ILE A 15 -78.78 -60.49 -52.75
CA ILE A 15 -79.04 -59.48 -51.70
C ILE A 15 -78.35 -59.87 -50.39
N GLN A 16 -78.38 -61.16 -50.05
CA GLN A 16 -77.72 -61.68 -48.86
C GLN A 16 -76.19 -61.60 -48.97
N GLY A 17 -75.63 -61.87 -50.15
CA GLY A 17 -74.21 -61.64 -50.47
C GLY A 17 -73.81 -60.17 -50.32
N TYR A 18 -74.56 -59.25 -50.94
CA TYR A 18 -74.30 -57.82 -50.81
C TYR A 18 -74.40 -57.32 -49.36
N LYS A 19 -75.32 -57.87 -48.56
CA LYS A 19 -75.43 -57.55 -47.13
C LYS A 19 -74.20 -58.00 -46.34
N GLN A 20 -73.64 -59.17 -46.65
CA GLN A 20 -72.40 -59.64 -46.05
C GLN A 20 -71.21 -58.76 -46.46
N ASP A 21 -71.12 -58.38 -47.73
CA ASP A 21 -70.06 -57.49 -48.24
C ASP A 21 -70.12 -56.11 -47.60
N ILE A 22 -71.32 -55.52 -47.47
CA ILE A 22 -71.52 -54.24 -46.76
C ILE A 22 -71.04 -54.36 -45.31
N THR A 23 -71.41 -55.44 -44.61
CA THR A 23 -71.00 -55.65 -43.22
C THR A 23 -69.47 -55.75 -43.09
N LYS A 24 -68.83 -56.46 -44.02
CA LYS A 24 -67.36 -56.58 -44.06
C LYS A 24 -66.68 -55.23 -44.32
N LEU A 25 -67.19 -54.46 -45.29
CA LEU A 25 -66.68 -53.12 -45.58
C LEU A 25 -66.87 -52.16 -44.41
N GLN A 26 -67.98 -52.26 -43.68
CA GLN A 26 -68.24 -51.48 -42.47
C GLN A 26 -67.17 -51.79 -41.40
N PHE A 27 -66.90 -53.07 -41.15
CA PHE A 27 -65.88 -53.49 -40.19
C PHE A 27 -64.47 -53.03 -40.60
N GLU A 28 -64.12 -53.14 -41.88
CA GLU A 28 -62.85 -52.63 -42.39
C GLU A 28 -62.73 -51.11 -42.27
N LYS A 29 -63.83 -50.38 -42.48
CA LYS A 29 -63.89 -48.94 -42.28
C LYS A 29 -63.63 -48.58 -40.81
N ASP A 30 -64.36 -49.19 -39.88
CA ASP A 30 -64.25 -48.90 -38.45
C ASP A 30 -62.84 -49.23 -37.91
N ASN A 31 -62.23 -50.32 -38.39
CA ASN A 31 -60.86 -50.68 -38.03
C ASN A 31 -59.84 -49.66 -38.57
N LYS A 32 -60.01 -49.20 -39.82
CA LYS A 32 -59.15 -48.15 -40.41
C LYS A 32 -59.31 -46.81 -39.69
N GLU A 33 -60.53 -46.42 -39.32
CA GLU A 33 -60.78 -45.21 -38.53
C GLU A 33 -60.12 -45.27 -37.15
N THR A 34 -60.17 -46.44 -36.49
CA THR A 34 -59.48 -46.67 -35.21
C THR A 34 -57.97 -46.55 -35.35
N LEU A 35 -57.38 -47.17 -36.38
CA LEU A 35 -55.95 -47.06 -36.70
C LEU A 35 -55.54 -45.61 -36.99
N LEU A 36 -56.33 -44.89 -37.79
CA LEU A 36 -56.09 -43.48 -38.10
C LEU A 36 -56.12 -42.60 -36.84
N SER A 37 -57.08 -42.84 -35.95
CA SER A 37 -57.16 -42.12 -34.68
C SER A 37 -55.92 -42.37 -33.81
N ARG A 38 -55.43 -43.61 -33.76
CA ARG A 38 -54.21 -43.97 -33.02
C ARG A 38 -52.98 -43.28 -33.62
N ILE A 39 -52.79 -43.37 -34.94
CA ILE A 39 -51.66 -42.73 -35.64
C ILE A 39 -51.68 -41.22 -35.43
N LYS A 40 -52.86 -40.60 -35.47
CA LYS A 40 -53.00 -39.16 -35.20
C LYS A 40 -52.63 -38.79 -33.76
N GLY A 41 -52.98 -39.64 -32.80
CA GLY A 41 -52.56 -39.49 -31.40
C GLY A 41 -51.04 -39.58 -31.25
N GLU A 42 -50.42 -40.63 -31.80
CA GLU A 42 -48.97 -40.83 -31.78
C GLU A 42 -48.21 -39.68 -32.48
N TYR A 43 -48.72 -39.20 -33.61
CA TYR A 43 -48.17 -38.04 -34.32
C TYR A 43 -48.20 -36.77 -33.46
N ASN A 44 -49.31 -36.48 -32.79
CA ASN A 44 -49.42 -35.31 -31.92
C ASN A 44 -48.42 -35.39 -30.76
N THR A 45 -48.29 -36.54 -30.11
CA THR A 45 -47.30 -36.75 -29.03
C THR A 45 -45.88 -36.53 -29.52
N GLN A 46 -45.51 -37.10 -30.68
CA GLN A 46 -44.18 -36.91 -31.25
C GLN A 46 -43.91 -35.45 -31.64
N LYS A 47 -44.92 -34.75 -32.17
CA LYS A 47 -44.82 -33.33 -32.50
C LYS A 47 -44.54 -32.49 -31.25
N GLU A 48 -45.27 -32.72 -30.17
CA GLU A 48 -45.04 -32.04 -28.88
C GLU A 48 -43.64 -32.33 -28.31
N GLU A 49 -43.17 -33.57 -28.43
CA GLU A 49 -41.83 -33.95 -27.98
C GLU A 49 -40.72 -33.24 -28.79
N ILE A 50 -40.88 -33.14 -30.11
CA ILE A 50 -39.96 -32.40 -30.98
C ILE A 50 -39.94 -30.92 -30.64
N GLU A 51 -41.10 -30.29 -30.47
CA GLU A 51 -41.21 -28.88 -30.10
C GLU A 51 -40.61 -28.61 -28.71
N SER A 52 -40.74 -29.55 -27.77
CA SER A 52 -40.10 -29.48 -26.46
C SER A 52 -38.57 -29.56 -26.57
N LYS A 53 -38.04 -30.52 -27.33
CA LYS A 53 -36.59 -30.67 -27.55
C LYS A 53 -35.99 -29.48 -28.29
N GLN A 54 -36.70 -28.90 -29.26
CA GLN A 54 -36.26 -27.70 -29.96
C GLN A 54 -36.15 -26.49 -29.03
N ARG A 55 -37.12 -26.30 -28.13
CA ARG A 55 -37.05 -25.25 -27.10
C ARG A 55 -35.88 -25.44 -26.16
N MET A 56 -35.67 -26.67 -25.68
CA MET A 56 -34.55 -27.00 -24.80
C MET A 56 -33.20 -26.79 -25.49
N ARG A 57 -33.07 -27.20 -26.76
CA ARG A 57 -31.86 -26.96 -27.54
C ARG A 57 -31.54 -25.47 -27.64
N LYS A 58 -32.55 -24.64 -27.92
CA LYS A 58 -32.37 -23.19 -28.03
C LYS A 58 -31.90 -22.57 -26.71
N GLN A 59 -32.46 -23.01 -25.58
CA GLN A 59 -32.01 -22.57 -24.25
C GLN A 59 -30.55 -22.95 -23.99
N LEU A 60 -30.16 -24.18 -24.34
CA LEU A 60 -28.78 -24.63 -24.18
C LEU A 60 -27.79 -23.87 -25.09
N GLU A 61 -28.21 -23.50 -26.30
CA GLU A 61 -27.41 -22.65 -27.20
C GLU A 61 -27.21 -21.25 -26.59
N GLU A 62 -28.27 -20.63 -26.05
CA GLU A 62 -28.18 -19.34 -25.36
C GLU A 62 -27.29 -19.40 -24.10
N GLU A 63 -27.39 -20.47 -23.31
CA GLU A 63 -26.52 -20.68 -22.14
C GLU A 63 -25.05 -20.87 -22.54
N LEU A 64 -24.79 -21.63 -23.61
CA LEU A 64 -23.43 -21.86 -24.11
C LEU A 64 -22.79 -20.56 -24.60
N ASP A 65 -23.51 -19.76 -25.38
CA ASP A 65 -23.04 -18.45 -25.86
C ASP A 65 -22.73 -17.51 -24.68
N GLY A 66 -23.56 -17.55 -23.63
CA GLY A 66 -23.32 -16.82 -22.39
C GLY A 66 -22.03 -17.28 -21.68
N MET A 67 -21.80 -18.58 -21.59
CA MET A 67 -20.58 -19.14 -20.99
C MET A 67 -19.32 -18.78 -21.79
N VAL A 68 -19.38 -18.86 -23.12
CA VAL A 68 -18.26 -18.49 -24.00
C VAL A 68 -17.92 -17.00 -23.82
N SER A 69 -18.93 -16.13 -23.81
CA SER A 69 -18.73 -14.69 -23.60
C SER A 69 -18.05 -14.40 -22.25
N GLN A 70 -18.48 -15.06 -21.17
CA GLN A 70 -17.84 -14.93 -19.85
C GLN A 70 -16.40 -15.46 -19.84
N GLN A 71 -16.13 -16.54 -20.58
CA GLN A 71 -14.78 -17.11 -20.68
C GLN A 71 -13.83 -16.17 -21.42
N GLU A 72 -14.29 -15.53 -22.49
CA GLU A 72 -13.52 -14.51 -23.22
C GLU A 72 -13.24 -13.28 -22.36
N GLU A 73 -14.23 -12.80 -21.60
CA GLU A 73 -14.04 -11.66 -20.69
C GLU A 73 -13.00 -11.98 -19.60
N ARG A 74 -13.08 -13.17 -18.99
CA ARG A 74 -12.09 -13.63 -18.00
C ARG A 74 -10.70 -13.78 -18.62
N ALA A 75 -10.60 -14.29 -19.84
CA ALA A 75 -9.32 -14.42 -20.54
C ALA A 75 -8.66 -13.05 -20.75
N LYS A 76 -9.42 -12.04 -21.20
CA LYS A 76 -8.93 -10.65 -21.33
C LYS A 76 -8.48 -10.09 -19.98
N GLY A 77 -9.28 -10.26 -18.92
CA GLY A 77 -8.91 -9.80 -17.58
C GLY A 77 -7.62 -10.44 -17.05
N LEU A 78 -7.39 -11.72 -17.39
CA LEU A 78 -6.18 -12.45 -17.01
C LEU A 78 -4.96 -11.94 -17.78
N GLU A 79 -5.10 -11.65 -19.07
CA GLU A 79 -4.05 -11.06 -19.90
C GLU A 79 -3.64 -9.66 -19.42
N GLU A 80 -4.62 -8.80 -19.10
CA GLU A 80 -4.36 -7.48 -18.52
C GLU A 80 -3.65 -7.58 -17.17
N THR A 81 -4.07 -8.51 -16.32
CA THR A 81 -3.45 -8.71 -14.99
C THR A 81 -2.01 -9.21 -15.14
N ASN A 82 -1.75 -10.10 -16.09
CA ASN A 82 -0.41 -10.63 -16.35
C ASN A 82 0.52 -9.56 -16.95
N SER A 83 -0.01 -8.67 -17.80
CA SER A 83 0.72 -7.51 -18.30
C SER A 83 1.14 -6.57 -17.16
N LYS A 84 0.22 -6.25 -16.25
CA LYS A 84 0.51 -5.45 -15.04
C LYS A 84 1.53 -6.14 -14.13
N LEU A 85 1.42 -7.45 -13.94
CA LEU A 85 2.38 -8.22 -13.13
C LEU A 85 3.79 -8.09 -13.69
N THR A 86 3.97 -8.31 -14.98
CA THR A 86 5.27 -8.17 -15.68
C THR A 86 5.85 -6.76 -15.52
N GLU A 87 5.02 -5.72 -15.63
CA GLU A 87 5.47 -4.34 -15.41
C GLU A 87 5.93 -4.12 -13.96
N THR A 88 5.21 -4.69 -13.00
CA THR A 88 5.53 -4.57 -11.57
C THR A 88 6.82 -5.30 -11.23
N GLU A 89 7.02 -6.50 -11.78
CA GLU A 89 8.27 -7.26 -11.64
C GLU A 89 9.47 -6.47 -12.17
N LYS A 90 9.33 -5.82 -13.33
CA LYS A 90 10.40 -4.97 -13.88
C LYS A 90 10.74 -3.81 -12.94
N ARG A 91 9.73 -3.11 -12.40
CA ARG A 91 9.95 -2.02 -11.43
C ARG A 91 10.64 -2.51 -10.15
N LEU A 92 10.34 -3.73 -9.70
CA LEU A 92 11.00 -4.33 -8.54
C LEU A 92 12.47 -4.62 -8.80
N VAL A 93 12.82 -5.10 -10.01
CA VAL A 93 14.22 -5.29 -10.41
C VAL A 93 14.96 -3.96 -10.40
N ASP A 94 14.39 -2.91 -11.03
CA ASP A 94 15.00 -1.58 -11.08
C ASP A 94 15.22 -0.99 -9.66
N LEU A 95 14.25 -1.16 -8.75
CA LEU A 95 14.35 -0.76 -7.35
C LEU A 95 15.43 -1.53 -6.58
N ASN A 96 15.55 -2.84 -6.84
CA ASN A 96 16.55 -3.68 -6.18
C ASN A 96 17.96 -3.29 -6.61
N ASP A 97 18.16 -2.96 -7.89
CA ASP A 97 19.44 -2.46 -8.40
C ASP A 97 19.79 -1.08 -7.80
N ASP A 98 18.83 -0.16 -7.69
CA ASP A 98 19.04 1.14 -7.01
C ASP A 98 19.41 0.96 -5.53
N LEU A 99 18.71 0.08 -4.81
CA LEU A 99 19.03 -0.22 -3.41
C LEU A 99 20.44 -0.78 -3.25
N LYS A 100 20.86 -1.67 -4.15
CA LYS A 100 22.21 -2.22 -4.14
C LYS A 100 23.26 -1.13 -4.36
N ASN A 101 23.05 -0.25 -5.33
CA ASN A 101 23.95 0.89 -5.60
C ASN A 101 24.04 1.85 -4.39
N ARG A 102 22.91 2.12 -3.73
CA ARG A 102 22.90 2.94 -2.51
C ARG A 102 23.64 2.27 -1.36
N GLN A 103 23.49 0.96 -1.21
CA GLN A 103 24.21 0.21 -0.18
C GLN A 103 25.73 0.24 -0.41
N GLU A 104 26.17 0.11 -1.66
CA GLU A 104 27.59 0.27 -2.03
C GLU A 104 28.09 1.67 -1.69
N THR A 105 27.33 2.71 -2.06
CA THR A 105 27.67 4.11 -1.73
C THR A 105 27.75 4.34 -0.23
N LEU A 106 26.82 3.79 0.56
CA LEU A 106 26.84 3.89 2.02
C LEU A 106 28.04 3.16 2.64
N ASN A 107 28.41 2.00 2.09
CA ASN A 107 29.60 1.27 2.53
C ASN A 107 30.86 2.09 2.27
N ASP A 108 30.98 2.74 1.11
CA ASP A 108 32.10 3.64 0.79
C ASP A 108 32.15 4.83 1.75
N CYS A 109 31.02 5.49 2.00
CA CYS A 109 30.92 6.55 2.99
C CYS A 109 31.35 6.08 4.38
N LYS A 110 30.94 4.87 4.79
CA LYS A 110 31.34 4.29 6.08
C LYS A 110 32.85 4.10 6.16
N VAL A 111 33.50 3.58 5.12
CA VAL A 111 34.96 3.42 5.07
C VAL A 111 35.65 4.78 5.19
N VAL A 112 35.14 5.81 4.52
CA VAL A 112 35.67 7.18 4.62
C VAL A 112 35.49 7.72 6.05
N ILE A 113 34.32 7.58 6.65
CA ILE A 113 34.04 8.00 8.03
C ILE A 113 34.94 7.27 9.03
N ASP A 114 35.08 5.95 8.90
CA ASP A 114 35.95 5.15 9.78
C ASP A 114 37.41 5.59 9.64
N THR A 115 37.86 5.87 8.41
CA THR A 115 39.21 6.39 8.15
C THR A 115 39.43 7.77 8.75
N LEU A 116 38.46 8.68 8.59
CA LEU A 116 38.50 10.03 9.17
C LEU A 116 38.46 9.98 10.70
N THR A 117 37.59 9.15 11.27
CA THR A 117 37.46 8.93 12.72
C THR A 117 38.76 8.37 13.29
N ARG A 118 39.39 7.40 12.60
CA ARG A 118 40.69 6.86 13.00
C ARG A 118 41.76 7.94 12.98
N ARG A 119 41.86 8.73 11.90
CA ARG A 119 42.80 9.86 11.81
C ARG A 119 42.55 10.91 12.90
N LEU A 120 41.30 11.19 13.23
CA LEU A 120 40.93 12.13 14.29
C LEU A 120 41.32 11.61 15.68
N LYS A 121 41.18 10.30 15.93
CA LYS A 121 41.60 9.64 17.18
C LYS A 121 43.13 9.50 17.28
N GLU A 122 43.81 9.17 16.18
CA GLU A 122 45.28 9.06 16.12
C GLU A 122 45.96 10.43 16.27
N LYS A 123 45.40 11.49 15.68
CA LYS A 123 45.82 12.88 15.90
C LYS A 123 45.10 13.51 17.09
N GLY A 124 45.42 13.02 18.28
CA GLY A 124 45.46 13.78 19.54
C GLY A 124 44.20 14.48 20.08
N GLY A 125 43.10 14.65 19.34
CA GLY A 125 42.16 15.75 19.61
C GLY A 125 41.50 15.76 20.98
N VAL A 126 41.12 14.61 21.55
CA VAL A 126 40.49 14.57 22.88
C VAL A 126 41.52 14.65 24.01
N ARG A 127 42.72 14.06 23.83
CA ARG A 127 43.80 14.17 24.82
C ARG A 127 44.39 15.58 24.83
N GLU A 128 44.62 16.15 23.66
CA GLU A 128 45.17 17.49 23.47
C GLU A 128 44.26 18.56 24.10
N ILE A 129 42.94 18.50 23.88
CA ILE A 129 42.00 19.44 24.53
C ILE A 129 41.94 19.20 26.05
N LYS A 130 41.93 17.94 26.51
CA LYS A 130 41.95 17.63 27.95
C LYS A 130 43.26 18.05 28.63
N GLU A 131 44.41 17.90 27.99
CA GLU A 131 45.71 18.32 28.53
C GLU A 131 45.84 19.84 28.53
N ARG A 132 45.31 20.52 27.52
CA ARG A 132 45.42 21.97 27.35
C ARG A 132 44.44 22.78 28.19
N PHE A 133 43.21 22.29 28.34
CA PHE A 133 42.17 22.94 29.12
C PHE A 133 41.94 22.30 30.50
N ASP A 134 42.51 21.12 30.77
CA ASP A 134 42.50 20.42 32.08
C ASP A 134 41.21 20.63 32.90
N ARG A 135 41.32 21.09 34.16
CA ARG A 135 40.19 21.33 35.08
C ARG A 135 39.25 22.46 34.65
N ARG A 136 39.55 23.17 33.56
CA ARG A 136 38.72 24.25 33.00
C ARG A 136 37.71 23.75 31.98
N SER A 137 37.84 22.50 31.52
CA SER A 137 36.85 21.86 30.66
C SER A 137 35.84 21.07 31.48
N GLN A 138 34.56 21.37 31.28
CA GLN A 138 33.43 20.63 31.88
C GLN A 138 32.96 19.46 31.00
N GLY A 139 33.74 19.10 29.97
CA GLY A 139 33.39 18.07 28.97
C GLY A 139 32.59 18.63 27.79
N LEU A 140 31.94 17.74 27.03
CA LEU A 140 31.11 18.11 25.89
C LEU A 140 29.72 18.55 26.35
N PHE A 141 29.02 19.33 25.52
CA PHE A 141 27.61 19.67 25.74
C PHE A 141 26.77 18.39 25.97
N ARG A 142 26.93 17.37 25.10
CA ARG A 142 26.20 16.09 25.22
C ARG A 142 26.35 15.41 26.58
N ASP A 143 27.51 15.54 27.23
CA ASP A 143 27.79 14.92 28.54
C ASP A 143 27.15 15.68 29.72
N ASN A 144 26.58 16.86 29.45
CA ASN A 144 26.00 17.75 30.44
C ASN A 144 24.47 17.87 30.36
N ILE A 145 23.86 17.07 29.48
CA ILE A 145 22.41 16.97 29.32
C ILE A 145 21.94 15.52 29.44
N LYS A 146 20.71 15.32 29.92
CA LYS A 146 19.99 14.05 29.81
C LYS A 146 18.71 14.27 29.03
N VAL A 147 18.48 13.44 28.02
CA VAL A 147 17.28 13.54 27.18
C VAL A 147 16.29 12.46 27.62
N ALA A 148 15.01 12.80 27.61
CA ALA A 148 13.93 11.85 27.87
C ALA A 148 13.91 10.76 26.78
N SER A 149 13.60 9.52 27.19
CA SER A 149 13.60 8.38 26.27
C SER A 149 12.58 8.56 25.15
N GLY A 150 13.00 8.30 23.91
CA GLY A 150 12.20 8.46 22.70
C GLY A 150 12.38 9.81 22.00
N TYR A 151 13.06 10.77 22.62
CA TYR A 151 13.29 12.12 22.06
C TYR A 151 14.76 12.39 21.72
N GLU A 152 15.65 11.40 21.87
CA GLU A 152 17.09 11.56 21.62
C GLU A 152 17.37 12.03 20.19
N ALA A 153 16.71 11.41 19.20
CA ALA A 153 16.88 11.78 17.80
C ALA A 153 16.43 13.22 17.52
N VAL A 154 15.32 13.64 18.12
CA VAL A 154 14.77 15.01 17.97
C VAL A 154 15.77 16.05 18.50
N VAL A 155 16.34 15.80 19.68
CA VAL A 155 17.34 16.69 20.29
C VAL A 155 18.66 16.68 19.48
N ASP A 156 19.11 15.51 19.03
CA ASP A 156 20.31 15.38 18.19
C ASP A 156 20.16 16.18 16.87
N ILE A 157 18.98 16.17 16.24
CA ILE A 157 18.68 16.94 15.03
C ILE A 157 18.67 18.45 15.30
N CYS A 158 18.08 18.89 16.42
CA CYS A 158 17.95 20.31 16.72
C CYS A 158 19.30 20.96 17.05
N LEU A 159 20.11 20.28 17.85
CA LEU A 159 21.36 20.83 18.39
C LEU A 159 22.60 20.47 17.54
N GLY A 160 22.55 19.36 16.79
CA GLY A 160 23.56 18.98 15.81
C GLY A 160 24.99 19.06 16.36
N ASP A 161 25.86 19.76 15.64
CA ASP A 161 27.28 19.89 15.97
C ASP A 161 27.55 20.55 17.32
N ILE A 162 26.62 21.40 17.82
CA ILE A 162 26.77 22.09 19.12
C ILE A 162 26.84 21.08 20.27
N LEU A 163 26.23 19.90 20.11
CA LEU A 163 26.34 18.81 21.11
C LEU A 163 27.79 18.33 21.30
N SER A 164 28.63 18.53 20.29
CA SER A 164 30.04 18.16 20.28
C SER A 164 30.97 19.32 20.69
N PHE A 165 30.44 20.43 21.20
CA PHE A 165 31.25 21.56 21.66
C PHE A 165 31.69 21.35 23.10
N TYR A 166 32.92 21.75 23.40
CA TYR A 166 33.48 21.72 24.75
C TYR A 166 32.97 22.90 25.58
N LEU A 167 32.53 22.62 26.79
CA LEU A 167 32.16 23.63 27.77
C LEU A 167 33.42 24.07 28.53
N LEU A 168 33.72 25.37 28.47
CA LEU A 168 34.91 25.94 29.08
C LEU A 168 34.56 27.01 30.11
N ASP A 169 35.18 26.90 31.28
CA ASP A 169 35.24 27.95 32.30
C ASP A 169 36.58 28.70 32.15
N ASP A 170 36.62 30.02 32.31
CA ASP A 170 37.85 30.83 32.43
C ASP A 170 38.99 30.47 31.44
N TYR A 171 38.88 30.94 30.19
CA TYR A 171 39.92 30.78 29.18
C TYR A 171 40.58 32.12 28.81
N ASN A 172 41.83 32.04 28.35
CA ASN A 172 42.58 33.15 27.77
C ASN A 172 42.68 32.99 26.25
N PRO A 173 42.81 34.08 25.47
CA PRO A 173 42.98 33.99 24.01
C PRO A 173 44.15 33.09 23.59
N GLN A 174 45.26 33.08 24.35
CA GLN A 174 46.43 32.24 24.02
C GLN A 174 46.19 30.73 24.19
N ASP A 175 45.15 30.33 24.93
CA ASP A 175 44.81 28.91 25.11
C ASP A 175 44.39 28.26 23.78
N PHE A 176 44.00 29.06 22.78
CA PHE A 176 43.58 28.58 21.45
C PHE A 176 44.70 28.59 20.40
N ASP A 177 45.89 29.11 20.72
CA ASP A 177 46.96 29.29 19.74
C ASP A 177 47.42 27.95 19.13
N GLY A 178 47.44 27.83 17.81
CA GLY A 178 47.85 26.59 17.15
C GLY A 178 46.85 25.42 17.24
N LEU A 179 45.63 25.65 17.77
CA LEU A 179 44.53 24.72 17.52
C LEU A 179 44.14 24.82 16.03
N PRO A 180 43.90 23.68 15.36
CA PRO A 180 43.43 23.68 13.98
C PRO A 180 42.05 24.34 13.87
N GLU A 181 41.95 25.39 13.05
CA GLU A 181 40.71 26.13 12.81
C GLU A 181 39.56 25.20 12.38
N GLY A 182 38.36 25.48 12.90
CA GLY A 182 37.13 24.76 12.55
C GLY A 182 37.02 23.33 13.09
N ARG A 183 38.05 22.79 13.77
CA ARG A 183 38.04 21.39 14.26
C ARG A 183 37.34 21.22 15.62
N PHE A 184 37.32 22.26 16.45
CA PHE A 184 36.77 22.22 17.79
C PHE A 184 35.83 23.40 18.02
N GLY A 185 34.65 23.11 18.59
CA GLY A 185 33.74 24.14 19.08
C GLY A 185 33.86 24.31 20.59
N PHE A 186 33.72 25.54 21.06
CA PHE A 186 33.83 25.90 22.46
C PHE A 186 32.66 26.78 22.90
N ILE A 187 32.13 26.52 24.09
CA ILE A 187 31.07 27.32 24.71
C ILE A 187 31.61 27.90 26.01
N ASN A 188 31.57 29.23 26.11
CA ASN A 188 31.86 29.95 27.34
C ASN A 188 30.66 29.84 28.29
N THR A 189 30.86 29.15 29.41
CA THR A 189 29.83 28.92 30.43
C THR A 189 29.60 30.13 31.34
N ARG A 190 30.58 31.04 31.45
CA ARG A 190 30.53 32.25 32.30
C ARG A 190 30.14 33.52 31.55
N ALA A 191 29.85 33.41 30.25
CA ALA A 191 29.42 34.56 29.46
C ALA A 191 28.15 35.17 30.08
N VAL A 192 28.25 36.45 30.50
CA VAL A 192 27.11 37.21 31.03
C VAL A 192 26.09 37.38 29.91
N VAL A 193 24.93 36.76 30.09
CA VAL A 193 23.82 36.85 29.14
C VAL A 193 23.14 38.20 29.31
N LYS A 194 23.10 39.01 28.25
CA LYS A 194 22.42 40.32 28.29
C LYS A 194 20.93 40.26 27.94
N ASP A 195 20.45 39.20 27.30
CA ASP A 195 19.06 39.15 26.85
C ASP A 195 18.35 37.89 27.37
N LYS A 196 17.38 38.11 28.26
CA LYS A 196 16.25 37.19 28.47
C LYS A 196 15.18 37.54 27.46
N ASP A 197 15.42 37.23 26.19
CA ASP A 197 14.33 37.28 25.21
C ASP A 197 13.45 36.05 25.44
N SER A 198 12.51 36.19 26.37
CA SER A 198 11.35 35.30 26.42
C SER A 198 10.57 35.53 25.15
N ILE A 199 10.75 34.66 24.16
CA ILE A 199 9.91 34.68 22.96
C ILE A 199 8.51 34.23 23.41
N GLU A 200 7.58 35.18 23.51
CA GLU A 200 6.18 34.89 23.80
C GLU A 200 5.56 34.15 22.60
N PHE A 201 5.61 32.82 22.66
CA PHE A 201 4.93 31.99 21.68
C PHE A 201 3.43 31.93 21.95
N ALA A 202 2.65 31.80 20.87
CA ALA A 202 1.24 31.47 20.95
C ALA A 202 1.06 30.19 21.79
N GLN A 203 0.12 30.21 22.74
CA GLN A 203 -0.22 29.09 23.61
C GLN A 203 -0.35 27.78 22.80
N GLY A 204 0.42 26.75 23.17
CA GLY A 204 0.25 25.38 22.63
C GLY A 204 1.47 24.71 22.00
N LEU A 205 2.60 25.40 21.84
CA LEU A 205 3.83 24.77 21.30
C LEU A 205 4.66 24.11 22.40
N SER A 206 5.13 22.90 22.11
CA SER A 206 5.97 22.10 23.01
C SER A 206 7.45 22.45 22.79
N SER A 207 8.05 23.23 23.69
CA SER A 207 9.51 23.47 23.65
C SER A 207 10.27 22.15 23.83
N ILE A 208 11.33 21.93 23.04
CA ILE A 208 12.14 20.72 23.24
C ILE A 208 12.88 20.73 24.59
N LEU A 209 13.04 21.91 25.23
CA LEU A 209 13.67 22.03 26.54
C LEU A 209 12.97 21.14 27.58
N GLN A 210 11.66 20.94 27.48
CA GLN A 210 10.91 20.10 28.42
C GLN A 210 11.36 18.62 28.42
N PHE A 211 12.02 18.17 27.34
CA PHE A 211 12.56 16.82 27.20
C PHE A 211 14.05 16.72 27.57
N VAL A 212 14.67 17.84 27.97
CA VAL A 212 16.09 17.90 28.30
C VAL A 212 16.29 18.32 29.75
N GLN A 213 16.92 17.46 30.54
CA GLN A 213 17.37 17.77 31.89
C GLN A 213 18.82 18.23 31.87
N LEU A 214 19.05 19.48 32.26
CA LEU A 214 20.38 20.08 32.39
C LEU A 214 20.96 19.90 33.79
N LYS A 215 22.29 19.91 33.91
CA LYS A 215 22.95 20.07 35.21
C LYS A 215 22.77 21.52 35.70
N PRO A 216 22.48 21.76 36.99
CA PRO A 216 22.26 23.11 37.53
C PRO A 216 23.43 24.10 37.38
N SER A 217 24.65 23.62 37.13
CA SER A 217 25.82 24.47 36.86
C SER A 217 25.92 24.95 35.41
N GLN A 218 24.96 24.58 34.56
CA GLN A 218 25.01 24.73 33.10
C GLN A 218 23.76 25.39 32.51
N ASP A 219 23.07 26.26 33.27
CA ASP A 219 21.85 26.96 32.84
C ASP A 219 22.04 27.79 31.55
N ILE A 220 23.28 28.20 31.26
CA ILE A 220 23.67 28.86 30.00
C ILE A 220 23.34 28.02 28.75
N LEU A 221 23.26 26.68 28.89
CA LEU A 221 22.95 25.78 27.79
C LEU A 221 21.49 25.88 27.34
N GLU A 222 20.59 26.33 28.21
CA GLU A 222 19.16 26.54 27.89
C GLU A 222 18.99 27.47 26.68
N ARG A 223 19.86 28.47 26.50
CA ARG A 223 19.76 29.43 25.37
C ARG A 223 19.87 28.76 24.00
N TYR A 224 20.61 27.65 23.92
CA TYR A 224 20.79 26.90 22.67
C TYR A 224 19.60 26.00 22.38
N ILE A 225 18.83 25.64 23.42
CA ILE A 225 17.71 24.70 23.35
C ILE A 225 16.38 25.45 23.22
N ASN A 226 16.24 26.59 23.89
CA ASN A 226 15.00 27.37 24.05
C ASN A 226 14.38 27.90 22.75
N LYS A 227 15.10 27.84 21.64
CA LYS A 227 14.61 28.28 20.32
C LYS A 227 14.06 27.13 19.47
N TYR A 228 13.96 25.92 20.03
CA TYR A 228 13.51 24.75 19.29
C TYR A 228 12.21 24.18 19.85
N PHE A 229 11.29 23.84 18.96
CA PHE A 229 9.92 23.41 19.30
C PHE A 229 9.53 22.15 18.53
N LEU A 230 8.88 21.22 19.23
CA LEU A 230 8.27 20.04 18.64
C LEU A 230 6.87 20.39 18.09
N VAL A 231 6.61 19.98 16.86
CA VAL A 231 5.34 20.18 16.14
C VAL A 231 4.84 18.87 15.55
N ASP A 232 3.54 18.78 15.32
CA ASP A 232 2.89 17.51 14.96
C ASP A 232 3.07 17.15 13.47
N ASP A 233 3.09 18.16 12.59
CA ASP A 233 3.16 17.91 11.14
C ASP A 233 4.04 18.91 10.36
N PHE A 234 4.37 18.52 9.13
CA PHE A 234 5.20 19.27 8.18
C PHE A 234 4.61 20.65 7.85
N LYS A 235 3.27 20.73 7.70
CA LYS A 235 2.61 21.95 7.24
C LYS A 235 2.70 23.03 8.31
N GLN A 236 2.45 22.65 9.56
CA GLN A 236 2.60 23.52 10.72
C GLN A 236 4.05 23.95 10.91
N ALA A 237 5.01 23.03 10.78
CA ALA A 237 6.44 23.34 10.90
C ALA A 237 6.88 24.42 9.89
N ASN A 238 6.49 24.27 8.63
CA ASN A 238 6.83 25.19 7.55
C ASN A 238 6.15 26.57 7.68
N GLU A 239 4.91 26.61 8.15
CA GLU A 239 4.21 27.88 8.41
C GLU A 239 4.86 28.65 9.56
N LEU A 240 5.21 27.95 10.64
CA LEU A 240 5.84 28.55 11.82
C LEU A 240 7.28 29.00 11.55
N SER A 241 8.07 28.24 10.78
CA SER A 241 9.43 28.66 10.41
C SER A 241 9.43 29.93 9.56
N GLY A 242 8.43 30.12 8.69
CA GLY A 242 8.26 31.37 7.95
C GLY A 242 7.89 32.56 8.83
N LYS A 243 7.17 32.33 9.93
CA LYS A 243 6.72 33.38 10.87
C LYS A 243 7.77 33.74 11.92
N TYR A 244 8.58 32.78 12.35
CA TYR A 244 9.60 32.91 13.42
C TYR A 244 10.96 32.38 12.93
N PRO A 245 11.66 33.13 12.06
CA PRO A 245 12.91 32.68 11.42
C PRO A 245 14.07 32.46 12.40
N GLU A 246 14.00 33.03 13.61
CA GLU A 246 14.98 32.82 14.67
C GLU A 246 14.82 31.49 15.43
N CYS A 247 13.76 30.72 15.16
CA CYS A 247 13.41 29.49 15.86
C CYS A 247 13.43 28.27 14.93
N GLY A 248 13.67 27.09 15.52
CA GLY A 248 13.63 25.81 14.82
C GLY A 248 12.38 25.01 15.20
N PHE A 249 11.69 24.47 14.19
CA PHE A 249 10.50 23.63 14.37
C PHE A 249 10.80 22.21 13.87
N VAL A 250 10.73 21.24 14.76
CA VAL A 250 11.05 19.85 14.46
C VAL A 250 9.80 18.98 14.55
N THR A 251 9.59 18.12 13.56
CA THR A 251 8.51 17.14 13.57
C THR A 251 8.90 15.88 14.33
N GLN A 252 7.91 15.08 14.78
CA GLN A 252 8.18 13.78 15.41
C GLN A 252 9.00 12.82 14.51
N ASN A 253 8.88 12.98 13.19
CA ASN A 253 9.62 12.19 12.21
C ASN A 253 11.07 12.68 11.99
N GLY A 254 11.55 13.67 12.75
CA GLY A 254 12.93 14.14 12.68
C GLY A 254 13.22 15.09 11.51
N ILE A 255 12.22 15.84 11.03
CA ILE A 255 12.43 16.88 10.01
C ILE A 255 12.46 18.24 10.71
N LEU A 256 13.58 18.96 10.59
CA LEU A 256 13.79 20.30 11.14
C LEU A 256 13.56 21.39 10.09
N PHE A 257 12.79 22.40 10.47
CA PHE A 257 12.54 23.64 9.72
C PHE A 257 13.15 24.79 10.49
N LYS A 258 14.04 25.54 9.85
CA LYS A 258 14.76 26.66 10.45
C LYS A 258 15.11 27.66 9.34
#